data_AF-A0A8J5V154-F1
#
_entry.id   AF-A0A8J5V154-F1
#
_cell.length_a   1.000
_cell.length_b   1.000
_cell.length_c   1.000
_cell.angle_alpha   90.00
_cell.angle_beta   90.00
_cell.angle_gamma   90.00
#
_symmetry.space_group_name_H-M   'P 1'
#
loop_
_entity.id
_entity.type
_entity.pdbx_description
1 polymer ?
#
loop_
_entity_poly.entity_id
_entity_poly.type
_entity_poly.pdbx_seq_one_letter_code
_entity_poly.pdbx_strand_id
1 'polypeptide(L)'
;MAAGGSIEPFWMIFANHNVSEIYQLLESMRIGNLDVSKDSKKVEATEDPYANDPKRHKVLKVNGPKPFCGETPGPLLCESFLTPANSFYVRNHLPVPEIDIKDYELEIAIEDDTKKVINFEDIKKYPKYTVITAIMCGGNRRSEMNAVKPLKGLSWGVGAVGNASWSGARLTDVLADLKINEDDWKHVQFEGYDLDPSGVPYGGSIPISRALDPRADVILAYEMNGEPISRDHGYPIRAIVPGVVGARNIKWLAKIVISNEESRSQFQRGDYKGFSPSVDWDTVDFSKSPAILDMPVTSAICTPTPGEVIQLKDGKIPVKGYAWSGGGKKIIRIDLTVDQGKTWHVANQLIDDENVKEGRHWSWTLWSAEIPIDVDKNEVEVWVKAVDASYNVQPESFENIWNLRGLLCNAYHRVNVKIKK
;
A
#
# COMPACT_ATOMS: atom_id res chain seq x y z
N MET A 1 12.24 21.95 -4.95
CA MET A 1 11.79 22.11 -3.55
C MET A 1 12.88 22.71 -2.65
N ALA A 2 14.18 22.52 -2.91
CA ALA A 2 15.28 23.18 -2.18
C ALA A 2 16.00 24.31 -2.95
N ALA A 3 15.37 24.92 -3.96
CA ALA A 3 16.03 25.89 -4.83
C ALA A 3 16.50 27.12 -4.04
N GLY A 4 17.80 27.40 -4.05
CA GLY A 4 18.41 28.52 -3.33
C GLY A 4 18.62 28.30 -1.82
N GLY A 5 18.40 27.08 -1.31
CA GLY A 5 18.54 26.75 0.11
C GLY A 5 19.29 25.43 0.36
N SER A 6 19.45 25.09 1.64
CA SER A 6 20.05 23.82 2.09
C SER A 6 19.12 22.64 1.78
N ILE A 7 19.71 21.51 1.36
CA ILE A 7 18.98 20.26 1.10
C ILE A 7 18.84 19.40 2.37
N GLU A 8 19.56 19.73 3.44
CA GLU A 8 19.61 18.96 4.70
C GLU A 8 18.22 18.67 5.31
N PRO A 9 17.26 19.62 5.40
CA PRO A 9 15.93 19.32 5.94
C PRO A 9 15.17 18.26 5.12
N PHE A 10 15.34 18.27 3.79
CA PHE A 10 14.77 17.26 2.90
C PHE A 10 15.47 15.92 3.08
N TRP A 11 16.78 15.89 3.37
CA TRP A 11 17.53 14.66 3.60
C TRP A 11 17.19 14.01 4.94
N MET A 12 16.88 14.82 5.96
CA MET A 12 16.40 14.31 7.24
C MET A 12 15.04 13.64 7.09
N ILE A 13 14.11 14.25 6.34
CA ILE A 13 12.77 13.67 6.11
C ILE A 13 12.86 12.49 5.13
N PHE A 14 13.51 12.64 3.99
CA PHE A 14 13.63 11.57 3.02
C PHE A 14 14.95 10.80 3.17
N ALA A 15 15.23 10.28 4.36
CA ALA A 15 16.52 9.65 4.68
C ALA A 15 16.88 8.43 3.81
N ASN A 16 15.91 7.87 3.07
CA ASN A 16 16.16 6.89 2.00
C ASN A 16 17.05 7.41 0.85
N HIS A 17 17.28 8.73 0.75
CA HIS A 17 18.22 9.34 -0.19
C HIS A 17 19.67 9.35 0.32
N ASN A 18 19.93 8.97 1.58
CA ASN A 18 21.28 8.87 2.15
C ASN A 18 21.97 7.58 1.69
N VAL A 19 22.16 7.45 0.38
CA VAL A 19 22.85 6.33 -0.27
C VAL A 19 23.97 6.87 -1.16
N SER A 20 25.05 6.09 -1.29
CA SER A 20 26.29 6.49 -1.98
C SER A 20 26.06 7.05 -3.39
N GLU A 21 25.11 6.46 -4.11
CA GLU A 21 24.77 6.77 -5.49
C GLU A 21 24.19 8.19 -5.61
N ILE A 22 23.39 8.62 -4.63
CA ILE A 22 22.82 9.97 -4.60
C ILE A 22 23.90 11.00 -4.24
N TYR A 23 24.82 10.67 -3.33
CA TYR A 23 25.96 11.55 -3.02
C TYR A 23 26.88 11.75 -4.24
N GLN A 24 27.15 10.68 -5.00
CA GLN A 24 27.94 10.77 -6.22
C GLN A 24 27.25 11.64 -7.28
N LEU A 25 25.93 11.49 -7.45
CA LEU A 25 25.15 12.33 -8.35
C LEU A 25 25.20 13.81 -7.92
N LEU A 26 25.00 14.11 -6.64
CA LEU A 26 25.07 15.48 -6.12
C LEU A 26 26.45 16.11 -6.29
N GLU A 27 27.51 15.34 -6.05
CA GLU A 27 28.89 15.82 -6.26
C GLU A 27 29.14 16.16 -7.74
N SER A 28 28.57 15.38 -8.67
CA SER A 28 28.65 15.70 -10.11
C SER A 28 27.96 17.04 -10.47
N MET A 29 27.07 17.53 -9.60
CA MET A 29 26.37 18.81 -9.76
C MET A 29 26.98 19.94 -8.93
N ARG A 30 28.12 19.71 -8.25
CA ARG A 30 28.76 20.74 -7.42
C ARG A 30 29.32 21.86 -8.29
N ILE A 31 28.83 23.07 -8.05
CA ILE A 31 29.29 24.29 -8.74
C ILE A 31 30.17 25.19 -7.85
N GLY A 32 30.38 24.82 -6.58
CA GLY A 32 31.19 25.60 -5.65
C GLY A 32 31.08 25.11 -4.20
N ASN A 33 31.65 25.89 -3.29
CA ASN A 33 31.67 25.66 -1.85
C ASN A 33 31.19 26.92 -1.14
N LEU A 34 30.41 26.76 -0.07
CA LEU A 34 30.03 27.88 0.79
C LEU A 34 31.26 28.44 1.51
N ASP A 35 31.40 29.76 1.56
CA ASP A 35 32.38 30.41 2.42
C ASP A 35 31.81 30.44 3.84
N VAL A 36 32.26 29.51 4.68
CA VAL A 36 31.75 29.33 6.05
C VAL A 36 31.88 30.59 6.90
N SER A 37 32.78 31.52 6.54
CA SER A 37 32.97 32.79 7.24
C SER A 37 31.96 33.88 6.85
N LYS A 38 31.27 33.74 5.71
CA LYS A 38 30.34 34.75 5.16
C LYS A 38 28.91 34.22 4.98
N ASP A 39 28.77 32.94 4.67
CA ASP A 39 27.51 32.31 4.24
C ASP A 39 26.92 31.36 5.30
N SER A 40 27.55 31.23 6.47
CA SER A 40 27.05 30.37 7.55
C SER A 40 25.85 31.00 8.26
N LYS A 41 24.66 30.88 7.67
CA LYS A 41 23.46 30.78 8.50
C LYS A 41 23.55 29.45 9.24
N LYS A 42 23.65 29.48 10.58
CA LYS A 42 23.45 28.26 11.38
C LYS A 42 22.08 27.71 10.98
N VAL A 43 22.07 26.58 10.28
CA VAL A 43 20.91 25.71 10.31
C VAL A 43 20.79 25.34 11.78
N GLU A 44 19.75 25.83 12.47
CA GLU A 44 19.47 25.40 13.83
C GLU A 44 19.51 23.87 13.85
N ALA A 45 20.03 23.28 14.92
CA ALA A 45 20.04 21.83 15.04
C ALA A 45 18.59 21.35 14.99
N THR A 46 18.12 20.99 13.80
CA THR A 46 16.77 20.54 13.57
C THR A 46 16.64 19.22 14.31
N GLU A 47 15.74 19.20 15.30
CA GLU A 47 15.38 17.98 16.00
C GLU A 47 15.04 16.91 14.95
N ASP A 48 15.42 15.67 15.21
CA ASP A 48 15.11 14.52 14.36
C ASP A 48 13.59 14.51 14.10
N PRO A 49 13.12 14.72 12.86
CA PRO A 49 11.69 14.91 12.59
C PRO A 49 10.88 13.64 12.91
N TYR A 50 11.56 12.50 13.10
CA TYR A 50 11.00 11.22 13.48
C TYR A 50 11.11 10.93 14.99
N ALA A 51 11.56 11.87 15.83
CA ALA A 51 11.81 11.62 17.26
C ALA A 51 10.54 11.16 18.00
N ASN A 52 9.38 11.68 17.61
CA ASN A 52 8.09 11.40 18.24
C ASN A 52 7.25 10.36 17.49
N ASP A 53 7.85 9.66 16.53
CA ASP A 53 7.20 8.55 15.86
C ASP A 53 6.81 7.46 16.89
N PRO A 54 5.67 6.78 16.70
CA PRO A 54 5.24 5.72 17.61
C PRO A 54 6.23 4.55 17.66
N LYS A 55 6.25 3.84 18.79
CA LYS A 55 7.00 2.58 18.92
C LYS A 55 6.24 1.48 18.19
N ARG A 56 6.95 0.71 17.36
CA ARG A 56 6.37 -0.40 16.58
C ARG A 56 6.74 -1.75 17.17
N HIS A 57 5.89 -2.73 16.94
CA HIS A 57 6.14 -4.10 17.36
C HIS A 57 7.33 -4.70 16.61
N LYS A 58 8.20 -5.44 17.31
CA LYS A 58 9.43 -6.04 16.76
C LYS A 58 9.19 -7.16 15.74
N VAL A 59 7.94 -7.56 15.56
CA VAL A 59 7.55 -8.58 14.57
C VAL A 59 7.65 -8.07 13.15
N LEU A 60 7.52 -6.75 12.93
CA LEU A 60 7.58 -6.17 11.61
C LEU A 60 9.00 -6.29 11.06
N LYS A 61 9.13 -6.80 9.84
CA LYS A 61 10.36 -6.73 9.07
C LYS A 61 10.49 -5.28 8.57
N VAL A 62 11.48 -4.56 9.09
CA VAL A 62 11.72 -3.14 8.74
C VAL A 62 12.41 -3.06 7.39
N ASN A 63 11.79 -2.33 6.46
CA ASN A 63 12.32 -2.05 5.12
C ASN A 63 12.80 -0.60 4.96
N GLY A 64 12.31 0.31 5.82
CA GLY A 64 12.78 1.68 5.92
C GLY A 64 12.59 2.17 7.35
N PRO A 65 13.63 2.55 8.10
CA PRO A 65 13.45 3.01 9.48
C PRO A 65 12.92 4.45 9.56
N LYS A 66 13.27 5.31 8.59
CA LYS A 66 12.91 6.72 8.52
C LYS A 66 12.75 7.17 7.06
N PRO A 67 11.53 7.45 6.58
CA PRO A 67 10.25 7.20 7.25
C PRO A 67 10.03 5.72 7.54
N PHE A 68 9.30 5.42 8.62
CA PHE A 68 9.06 4.03 9.01
C PHE A 68 8.22 3.28 7.97
N CYS A 69 8.75 2.16 7.52
CA CYS A 69 8.15 1.22 6.59
C CYS A 69 8.50 -0.21 7.03
N GLY A 70 7.49 -1.03 7.32
CA GLY A 70 7.70 -2.41 7.74
C GLY A 70 6.53 -3.31 7.37
N GLU A 71 6.82 -4.59 7.13
CA GLU A 71 5.85 -5.60 6.69
C GLU A 71 5.69 -6.74 7.71
N THR A 72 4.53 -7.38 7.72
CA THR A 72 4.33 -8.63 8.45
C THR A 72 5.13 -9.74 7.77
N PRO A 73 5.91 -10.55 8.51
CA PRO A 73 6.54 -11.74 7.96
C PRO A 73 5.49 -12.70 7.36
N GLY A 74 5.78 -13.28 6.20
CA GLY A 74 4.88 -14.19 5.48
C GLY A 74 4.23 -15.26 6.36
N PRO A 75 4.98 -16.01 7.19
CA PRO A 75 4.40 -17.02 8.06
C PRO A 75 3.36 -16.51 9.05
N LEU A 76 3.45 -15.26 9.50
CA LEU A 76 2.48 -14.66 10.43
C LEU A 76 1.34 -13.93 9.71
N LEU A 77 1.58 -13.48 8.48
CA LEU A 77 0.61 -12.73 7.68
C LEU A 77 -0.68 -13.52 7.46
N CYS A 78 -0.55 -14.83 7.23
CA CYS A 78 -1.65 -15.72 6.87
C CYS A 78 -2.23 -16.53 8.06
N GLU A 79 -1.86 -16.24 9.30
CA GLU A 79 -2.35 -16.96 10.50
C GLU A 79 -3.70 -16.45 11.01
N SER A 80 -4.17 -15.30 10.54
CA SER A 80 -5.44 -14.72 10.94
C SER A 80 -6.09 -14.01 9.77
N PHE A 81 -7.40 -14.19 9.60
CA PHE A 81 -8.15 -13.53 8.54
C PHE A 81 -8.11 -12.01 8.68
N LEU A 82 -8.24 -11.49 9.91
CA LEU A 82 -7.95 -10.11 10.24
C LEU A 82 -6.52 -10.02 10.79
N THR A 83 -5.68 -9.25 10.13
CA THR A 83 -4.31 -8.98 10.57
C THR A 83 -4.35 -8.16 11.86
N PRO A 84 -3.70 -8.62 12.96
CA PRO A 84 -3.62 -7.85 14.19
C PRO A 84 -3.02 -6.45 13.96
N ALA A 85 -3.55 -5.43 14.65
CA ALA A 85 -3.16 -4.03 14.40
C ALA A 85 -1.66 -3.77 14.58
N ASN A 86 -1.02 -4.46 15.55
CA ASN A 86 0.41 -4.36 15.83
C ASN A 86 1.31 -5.06 14.81
N SER A 87 0.75 -5.95 13.98
CA SER A 87 1.47 -6.63 12.91
C SER A 87 1.06 -6.16 11.52
N PHE A 88 0.02 -5.35 11.38
CA PHE A 88 -0.40 -4.76 10.11
C PHE A 88 0.72 -3.90 9.52
N TYR A 89 1.01 -4.07 8.22
CA TYR A 89 2.14 -3.39 7.57
C TYR A 89 2.03 -1.86 7.68
N VAL A 90 3.16 -1.19 7.83
CA VAL A 90 3.23 0.27 7.90
C VAL A 90 3.99 0.78 6.69
N ARG A 91 3.43 1.78 6.02
CA ARG A 91 4.12 2.56 4.97
C ARG A 91 3.89 4.03 5.24
N ASN A 92 4.94 4.72 5.70
CA ASN A 92 4.94 6.17 5.89
C ASN A 92 5.85 6.81 4.83
N HIS A 93 5.43 7.93 4.24
CA HIS A 93 6.30 8.74 3.36
C HIS A 93 7.04 9.83 4.14
N LEU A 94 6.48 10.21 5.28
CA LEU A 94 6.82 11.37 6.10
C LEU A 94 6.73 10.97 7.60
N PRO A 95 7.17 11.82 8.53
CA PRO A 95 6.97 11.60 9.97
C PRO A 95 5.50 11.42 10.34
N VAL A 96 5.24 10.69 11.42
CA VAL A 96 3.87 10.46 11.90
C VAL A 96 3.40 11.70 12.68
N PRO A 97 2.32 12.38 12.25
CA PRO A 97 1.80 13.55 12.94
C PRO A 97 1.47 13.28 14.43
N GLU A 98 1.61 14.32 15.24
CA GLU A 98 1.09 14.37 16.60
C GLU A 98 -0.16 15.23 16.60
N ILE A 99 -1.32 14.58 16.76
CA ILE A 99 -2.62 15.23 16.66
C ILE A 99 -3.27 15.16 18.04
N ASP A 100 -3.52 16.31 18.66
CA ASP A 100 -4.47 16.40 19.77
C ASP A 100 -5.89 16.31 19.18
N ILE A 101 -6.66 15.33 19.66
CA ILE A 101 -8.01 15.08 19.19
C ILE A 101 -8.97 16.25 19.45
N LYS A 102 -8.66 17.10 20.45
CA LYS A 102 -9.46 18.28 20.78
C LYS A 102 -9.35 19.38 19.73
N ASP A 103 -8.20 19.44 19.06
CA ASP A 103 -7.89 20.45 18.04
C ASP A 103 -8.00 19.88 16.62
N TYR A 104 -8.43 18.62 16.49
CA TYR A 104 -8.59 17.96 15.21
C TYR A 104 -9.76 18.55 14.42
N GLU A 105 -9.49 18.92 13.18
CA GLU A 105 -10.47 19.43 12.23
C GLU A 105 -10.31 18.72 10.88
N LEU A 106 -11.42 18.25 10.33
CA LEU A 106 -11.50 17.77 8.96
C LEU A 106 -12.18 18.83 8.10
N GLU A 107 -11.41 19.44 7.20
CA GLU A 107 -11.94 20.41 6.25
C GLU A 107 -12.57 19.70 5.03
N ILE A 108 -13.74 20.15 4.60
CA ILE A 108 -14.37 19.73 3.35
C ILE A 108 -14.59 20.97 2.47
N ALA A 109 -13.96 20.97 1.31
CA ALA A 109 -13.95 22.08 0.36
C ALA A 109 -14.45 21.66 -1.01
N ILE A 110 -14.96 22.64 -1.76
CA ILE A 110 -15.21 22.53 -3.20
C ILE A 110 -14.21 23.46 -3.89
N GLU A 111 -13.28 22.89 -4.64
CA GLU A 111 -12.05 23.56 -5.09
C GLU A 111 -11.40 24.29 -3.89
N ASP A 112 -11.24 25.61 -3.97
CA ASP A 112 -10.58 26.42 -2.93
C ASP A 112 -11.55 26.92 -1.83
N ASP A 113 -12.85 26.61 -1.92
CA ASP A 113 -13.88 27.15 -1.02
C ASP A 113 -14.31 26.12 0.05
N THR A 114 -13.89 26.35 1.30
CA THR A 114 -14.25 25.54 2.47
C THR A 114 -15.75 25.61 2.73
N LYS A 115 -16.43 24.47 2.61
CA LYS A 115 -17.88 24.35 2.85
C LYS A 115 -18.23 23.92 4.25
N LYS A 116 -17.36 23.12 4.86
CA LYS A 116 -17.62 22.49 6.16
C LYS A 116 -16.32 22.16 6.85
N VAL A 117 -16.32 22.31 8.17
CA VAL A 117 -15.26 21.81 9.04
C VAL A 117 -15.91 20.89 10.06
N ILE A 118 -15.38 19.67 10.22
CA ILE A 118 -15.93 18.64 11.08
C ILE A 118 -14.87 18.28 12.13
N ASN A 119 -15.17 18.49 13.42
CA ASN A 119 -14.32 17.99 14.49
C ASN A 119 -14.53 16.48 14.74
N PHE A 120 -13.71 15.88 15.60
CA PHE A 120 -13.76 14.44 15.84
C PHE A 120 -15.10 13.95 16.42
N GLU A 121 -15.74 14.71 17.30
CA GLU A 121 -17.03 14.28 17.88
C GLU A 121 -18.18 14.42 16.87
N ASP A 122 -18.12 15.39 15.97
CA ASP A 122 -19.11 15.58 14.92
C ASP A 122 -19.05 14.48 13.86
N ILE A 123 -17.85 13.95 13.52
CA ILE A 123 -17.77 12.83 12.58
C ILE A 123 -18.43 11.55 13.13
N LYS A 124 -18.44 11.38 14.46
CA LYS A 124 -19.06 10.23 15.12
C LYS A 124 -20.58 10.31 15.19
N LYS A 125 -21.17 11.46 14.84
CA LYS A 125 -22.63 11.63 14.74
C LYS A 125 -23.20 11.00 13.48
N TYR A 126 -22.40 10.77 12.44
CA TYR A 126 -22.83 10.03 11.26
C TYR A 126 -23.03 8.54 11.60
N PRO A 127 -23.92 7.83 10.87
CA PRO A 127 -24.09 6.40 11.05
C PRO A 127 -22.74 5.66 10.92
N LYS A 128 -22.37 4.92 11.96
CA LYS A 128 -21.17 4.09 11.97
C LYS A 128 -21.36 2.91 11.02
N TYR A 129 -20.46 2.79 10.06
CA TYR A 129 -20.41 1.71 9.10
C TYR A 129 -19.10 0.95 9.23
N THR A 130 -19.16 -0.38 9.13
CA THR A 130 -17.99 -1.27 9.19
C THR A 130 -17.79 -1.95 7.84
N VAL A 131 -16.56 -1.92 7.32
CA VAL A 131 -16.14 -2.66 6.13
C VAL A 131 -14.87 -3.44 6.43
N ILE A 132 -14.82 -4.70 6.02
CA ILE A 132 -13.58 -5.50 6.04
C ILE A 132 -12.93 -5.35 4.66
N THR A 133 -11.69 -4.88 4.62
CA THR A 133 -10.95 -4.72 3.36
C THR A 133 -9.48 -5.01 3.56
N ALA A 134 -8.88 -5.65 2.55
CA ALA A 134 -7.44 -5.67 2.41
C ALA A 134 -6.95 -4.30 1.93
N ILE A 135 -5.83 -3.84 2.47
CA ILE A 135 -5.10 -2.69 1.96
C ILE A 135 -3.75 -3.22 1.50
N MET A 136 -3.43 -3.03 0.22
CA MET A 136 -2.19 -3.49 -0.38
C MET A 136 -1.38 -2.32 -0.93
N CYS A 137 -0.10 -2.25 -0.59
CA CYS A 137 0.83 -1.31 -1.20
C CYS A 137 1.00 -1.64 -2.69
N GLY A 138 1.02 -0.62 -3.57
CA GLY A 138 1.29 -0.83 -5.00
C GLY A 138 2.66 -1.47 -5.28
N GLY A 139 3.59 -1.41 -4.32
CA GLY A 139 4.91 -2.03 -4.38
C GLY A 139 5.04 -3.35 -3.62
N ASN A 140 3.94 -3.97 -3.19
CA ASN A 140 3.99 -5.33 -2.63
C ASN A 140 4.73 -6.27 -3.58
N ARG A 141 5.59 -7.17 -3.07
CA ARG A 141 6.45 -8.07 -3.86
C ARG A 141 7.51 -7.41 -4.76
N ARG A 142 7.84 -6.13 -4.52
CA ARG A 142 8.88 -5.41 -5.29
C ARG A 142 10.23 -6.13 -5.30
N SER A 143 10.61 -6.81 -4.21
CA SER A 143 11.89 -7.50 -4.12
C SER A 143 12.08 -8.55 -5.22
N GLU A 144 10.99 -9.17 -5.68
CA GLU A 144 11.03 -10.19 -6.73
C GLU A 144 11.22 -9.58 -8.11
N MET A 145 10.54 -8.47 -8.41
CA MET A 145 10.76 -7.75 -9.66
C MET A 145 12.18 -7.15 -9.72
N ASN A 146 12.70 -6.71 -8.57
CA ASN A 146 14.07 -6.20 -8.46
C ASN A 146 15.14 -7.26 -8.74
N ALA A 147 14.83 -8.55 -8.54
CA ALA A 147 15.72 -9.65 -8.88
C ALA A 147 15.86 -9.88 -10.41
N VAL A 148 14.90 -9.40 -11.21
CA VAL A 148 14.97 -9.46 -12.68
C VAL A 148 15.81 -8.32 -13.26
N LYS A 149 15.50 -7.08 -12.88
CA LYS A 149 16.28 -5.89 -13.24
C LYS A 149 16.26 -4.91 -12.06
N PRO A 150 17.41 -4.32 -11.66
CA PRO A 150 17.49 -3.43 -10.50
C PRO A 150 16.48 -2.28 -10.53
N LEU A 151 15.90 -1.98 -9.37
CA LEU A 151 14.86 -0.99 -9.15
C LEU A 151 15.21 -0.04 -8.01
N LYS A 152 14.60 1.14 -8.03
CA LYS A 152 14.61 2.08 -6.89
C LYS A 152 13.32 1.91 -6.10
N GLY A 153 13.42 1.77 -4.78
CA GLY A 153 12.27 1.72 -3.88
C GLY A 153 12.48 0.78 -2.69
N LEU A 154 11.48 0.76 -1.80
CA LEU A 154 11.49 -0.12 -0.63
C LEU A 154 11.43 -1.59 -1.06
N SER A 155 12.28 -2.42 -0.47
CA SER A 155 12.39 -3.85 -0.77
C SER A 155 11.31 -4.66 -0.03
N TRP A 156 10.06 -4.51 -0.48
CA TRP A 156 8.92 -5.27 0.04
C TRP A 156 8.97 -6.72 -0.43
N GLY A 157 8.83 -7.65 0.52
CA GLY A 157 8.44 -9.03 0.23
C GLY A 157 6.93 -9.15 0.02
N VAL A 158 6.37 -10.28 0.44
CA VAL A 158 4.94 -10.61 0.29
C VAL A 158 4.04 -9.89 1.30
N GLY A 159 4.60 -9.16 2.27
CA GLY A 159 3.88 -8.67 3.45
C GLY A 159 3.48 -7.20 3.41
N ALA A 160 3.57 -6.52 2.27
CA ALA A 160 3.08 -5.14 2.13
C ALA A 160 1.57 -5.10 1.85
N VAL A 161 0.83 -5.89 2.62
CA VAL A 161 -0.62 -6.04 2.60
C VAL A 161 -1.10 -6.41 4.01
N GLY A 162 -2.32 -6.02 4.36
CA GLY A 162 -3.02 -6.51 5.54
C GLY A 162 -4.52 -6.40 5.37
N ASN A 163 -5.28 -7.23 6.07
CA ASN A 163 -6.75 -7.23 6.06
C ASN A 163 -7.28 -6.85 7.44
N ALA A 164 -8.18 -5.88 7.52
CA ALA A 164 -8.72 -5.40 8.79
C ALA A 164 -10.18 -4.98 8.64
N SER A 165 -10.91 -4.99 9.74
CA SER A 165 -12.23 -4.36 9.80
C SER A 165 -12.06 -2.89 10.15
N TRP A 166 -12.58 -2.00 9.31
CA TRP A 166 -12.50 -0.55 9.48
C TRP A 166 -13.89 -0.01 9.78
N SER A 167 -14.01 0.85 10.80
CA SER A 167 -15.29 1.46 11.14
C SER A 167 -15.21 2.97 11.16
N GLY A 168 -16.26 3.62 10.62
CA GLY A 168 -16.27 5.06 10.41
C GLY A 168 -17.56 5.59 9.81
N ALA A 169 -17.55 6.87 9.46
CA ALA A 169 -18.62 7.51 8.71
C ALA A 169 -18.47 7.18 7.21
N ARG A 170 -19.57 6.92 6.49
CA ARG A 170 -19.49 6.78 5.04
C ARG A 170 -19.21 8.12 4.39
N LEU A 171 -18.32 8.15 3.39
CA LEU A 171 -18.04 9.37 2.64
C LEU A 171 -19.29 9.90 1.93
N THR A 172 -20.15 9.01 1.42
CA THR A 172 -21.44 9.37 0.81
C THR A 172 -22.32 10.18 1.75
N ASP A 173 -22.36 9.80 3.03
CA ASP A 173 -23.23 10.44 4.03
C ASP A 173 -22.67 11.81 4.44
N VAL A 174 -21.34 11.92 4.50
CA VAL A 174 -20.62 13.16 4.82
C VAL A 174 -20.75 14.20 3.70
N LEU A 175 -20.85 13.75 2.44
CA LEU A 175 -21.01 14.61 1.26
C LEU A 175 -22.47 14.91 0.90
N ALA A 176 -23.44 14.24 1.54
CA ALA A 176 -24.85 14.29 1.15
C ALA A 176 -25.45 15.71 1.24
N ASP A 177 -25.09 16.49 2.26
CA ASP A 177 -25.60 17.85 2.47
C ASP A 177 -25.04 18.87 1.47
N LEU A 178 -23.89 18.57 0.86
CA LEU A 178 -23.26 19.41 -0.16
C LEU A 178 -23.91 19.27 -1.55
N LYS A 179 -24.81 18.29 -1.74
CA LYS A 179 -25.55 18.06 -3.01
C LYS A 179 -24.65 17.96 -4.24
N ILE A 180 -23.51 17.28 -4.08
CA ILE A 180 -22.53 17.07 -5.15
C ILE A 180 -23.11 16.07 -6.17
N ASN A 181 -23.03 16.41 -7.47
CA ASN A 181 -23.38 15.50 -8.55
C ASN A 181 -22.12 15.02 -9.30
N GLU A 182 -22.18 13.77 -9.77
CA GLU A 182 -21.12 13.16 -10.58
C GLU A 182 -20.89 13.87 -11.94
N ASP A 183 -21.92 14.52 -12.48
CA ASP A 183 -21.81 15.26 -13.75
C ASP A 183 -20.97 16.54 -13.60
N ASP A 184 -21.09 17.22 -12.46
CA ASP A 184 -20.50 18.54 -12.18
C ASP A 184 -19.02 18.48 -11.78
N TRP A 185 -18.59 17.34 -11.25
CA TRP A 185 -17.25 17.14 -10.68
C TRP A 185 -16.62 15.86 -11.23
N LYS A 186 -15.33 15.65 -10.97
CA LYS A 186 -14.63 14.44 -11.47
C LYS A 186 -13.88 13.68 -10.40
N HIS A 187 -13.44 14.36 -9.34
CA HIS A 187 -12.61 13.77 -8.31
C HIS A 187 -12.97 14.24 -6.89
N VAL A 188 -12.67 13.37 -5.93
CA VAL A 188 -12.50 13.72 -4.53
C VAL A 188 -11.02 13.55 -4.18
N GLN A 189 -10.38 14.63 -3.76
CA GLN A 189 -9.01 14.67 -3.29
C GLN A 189 -8.98 14.58 -1.77
N PHE A 190 -7.92 13.99 -1.25
CA PHE A 190 -7.68 13.77 0.16
C PHE A 190 -6.27 14.26 0.49
N GLU A 191 -6.12 15.00 1.58
CA GLU A 191 -4.85 15.48 2.08
C GLU A 191 -4.67 15.07 3.54
N GLY A 192 -3.46 14.61 3.88
CA GLY A 192 -3.07 14.23 5.24
C GLY A 192 -2.43 15.39 6.01
N TYR A 193 -2.35 15.24 7.33
CA TYR A 193 -1.59 16.13 8.22
C TYR A 193 -0.07 15.93 8.12
N ASP A 194 0.41 14.88 7.45
CA ASP A 194 1.83 14.65 7.23
C ASP A 194 2.35 15.56 6.11
N LEU A 195 3.23 16.49 6.47
CA LEU A 195 3.79 17.51 5.59
C LEU A 195 5.25 17.22 5.24
N ASP A 196 5.63 17.49 3.99
CA ASP A 196 7.03 17.55 3.60
C ASP A 196 7.70 18.84 4.14
N PRO A 197 9.03 19.01 4.00
CA PRO A 197 9.71 20.21 4.50
C PRO A 197 9.26 21.53 3.87
N SER A 198 8.55 21.49 2.73
CA SER A 198 7.97 22.66 2.06
C SER A 198 6.53 22.93 2.50
N GLY A 199 5.99 22.16 3.46
CA GLY A 199 4.62 22.27 3.93
C GLY A 199 3.59 21.63 3.01
N VAL A 200 4.00 20.77 2.07
CA VAL A 200 3.08 20.10 1.14
C VAL A 200 2.61 18.77 1.76
N PRO A 201 1.30 18.51 1.87
CA PRO A 201 0.79 17.29 2.46
C PRO A 201 0.96 16.06 1.56
N TYR A 202 1.01 14.87 2.17
CA TYR A 202 0.70 13.65 1.44
C TYR A 202 -0.75 13.72 0.95
N GLY A 203 -0.98 13.37 -0.31
CA GLY A 203 -2.31 13.45 -0.89
C GLY A 203 -2.52 12.50 -2.04
N GLY A 204 -3.79 12.32 -2.39
CA GLY A 204 -4.24 11.49 -3.49
C GLY A 204 -5.71 11.77 -3.79
N SER A 205 -6.22 11.17 -4.86
CA SER A 205 -7.64 11.33 -5.21
C SER A 205 -8.26 10.06 -5.75
N ILE A 206 -9.58 9.99 -5.65
CA ILE A 206 -10.40 8.96 -6.30
C ILE A 206 -11.43 9.63 -7.23
N PRO A 207 -11.96 8.91 -8.23
CA PRO A 207 -13.06 9.41 -9.05
C PRO A 207 -14.29 9.76 -8.20
N ILE A 208 -14.99 10.83 -8.54
CA ILE A 208 -16.22 11.27 -7.85
C ILE A 208 -17.30 10.18 -7.88
N SER A 209 -17.38 9.43 -8.98
CA SER A 209 -18.31 8.32 -9.16
C SER A 209 -18.13 7.23 -8.10
N ARG A 210 -16.88 6.96 -7.71
CA ARG A 210 -16.57 6.03 -6.62
C ARG A 210 -16.87 6.63 -5.25
N ALA A 211 -16.57 7.91 -5.05
CA ALA A 211 -16.82 8.59 -3.78
C ALA A 211 -18.32 8.70 -3.45
N LEU A 212 -19.16 8.85 -4.48
CA LEU A 212 -20.61 8.97 -4.36
C LEU A 212 -21.37 7.64 -4.46
N ASP A 213 -20.76 6.54 -4.91
CA ASP A 213 -21.41 5.23 -4.97
C ASP A 213 -21.48 4.58 -3.58
N PRO A 214 -22.68 4.42 -2.98
CA PRO A 214 -22.83 3.77 -1.66
C PRO A 214 -22.44 2.28 -1.66
N ARG A 215 -22.22 1.67 -2.83
CA ARG A 215 -21.73 0.29 -2.97
C ARG A 215 -20.21 0.21 -2.95
N ALA A 216 -19.49 1.32 -3.15
CA ALA A 216 -18.03 1.36 -3.09
C ALA A 216 -17.48 1.35 -1.66
N ASP A 217 -18.34 1.49 -0.64
CA ASP A 217 -18.00 1.41 0.79
C ASP A 217 -16.85 2.34 1.22
N VAL A 218 -16.70 3.51 0.59
CA VAL A 218 -15.70 4.48 0.99
C VAL A 218 -16.09 5.07 2.34
N ILE A 219 -15.20 4.96 3.33
CA ILE A 219 -15.43 5.46 4.69
C ILE A 219 -14.29 6.35 5.18
N LEU A 220 -14.64 7.24 6.10
CA LEU A 220 -13.74 8.00 6.97
C LEU A 220 -13.63 7.22 8.28
N ALA A 221 -12.64 6.32 8.34
CA ALA A 221 -12.46 5.38 9.44
C ALA A 221 -11.77 6.03 10.63
N TYR A 222 -12.29 5.78 11.83
CA TYR A 222 -11.70 6.14 13.13
C TYR A 222 -11.44 4.92 14.02
N GLU A 223 -11.88 3.73 13.60
CA GLU A 223 -11.55 2.45 14.24
C GLU A 223 -10.95 1.43 13.25
N MET A 224 -10.06 0.59 13.77
CA MET A 224 -9.44 -0.55 13.09
C MET A 224 -9.51 -1.76 14.03
N ASN A 225 -10.10 -2.86 13.55
CA ASN A 225 -10.30 -4.09 14.33
C ASN A 225 -11.05 -3.87 15.66
N GLY A 226 -12.01 -2.94 15.68
CA GLY A 226 -12.85 -2.63 16.85
C GLY A 226 -12.22 -1.67 17.86
N GLU A 227 -10.95 -1.29 17.65
CA GLU A 227 -10.22 -0.35 18.51
C GLU A 227 -9.96 0.97 17.77
N PRO A 228 -9.68 2.07 18.49
CA PRO A 228 -9.23 3.31 17.86
C PRO A 228 -8.03 3.07 16.94
N ILE A 229 -8.01 3.72 15.77
CA ILE A 229 -6.89 3.61 14.83
C ILE A 229 -5.59 4.04 15.52
N SER A 230 -4.50 3.31 15.29
CA SER A 230 -3.21 3.70 15.86
C SER A 230 -2.58 4.89 15.13
N ARG A 231 -1.61 5.56 15.75
CA ARG A 231 -0.88 6.68 15.11
C ARG A 231 -0.25 6.29 13.77
N ASP A 232 0.37 5.11 13.64
CA ASP A 232 0.94 4.66 12.36
C ASP A 232 -0.10 4.44 11.27
N HIS A 233 -1.33 4.12 11.66
CA HIS A 233 -2.41 3.75 10.74
C HIS A 233 -3.37 4.89 10.44
N GLY A 234 -3.12 6.10 10.96
CA GLY A 234 -3.83 7.32 10.57
C GLY A 234 -4.74 7.90 11.64
N TYR A 235 -4.47 7.68 12.93
CA TYR A 235 -5.20 8.36 14.01
C TYR A 235 -5.27 9.89 13.79
N PRO A 236 -6.42 10.55 14.04
CA PRO A 236 -7.67 9.97 14.53
C PRO A 236 -8.57 9.46 13.40
N ILE A 237 -8.41 9.94 12.16
CA ILE A 237 -9.24 9.57 11.01
C ILE A 237 -8.35 9.30 9.79
N ARG A 238 -8.71 8.25 9.03
CA ARG A 238 -8.17 8.00 7.69
C ARG A 238 -9.28 7.78 6.67
N ALA A 239 -8.98 8.03 5.41
CA ALA A 239 -9.78 7.51 4.30
C ALA A 239 -9.51 6.01 4.11
N ILE A 240 -10.59 5.24 3.93
CA ILE A 240 -10.57 3.86 3.48
C ILE A 240 -11.34 3.80 2.16
N VAL A 241 -10.65 3.36 1.11
CA VAL A 241 -11.17 3.17 -0.24
C VAL A 241 -11.02 1.70 -0.60
N PRO A 242 -12.04 0.86 -0.32
CA PRO A 242 -11.97 -0.58 -0.56
C PRO A 242 -11.67 -0.95 -2.02
N GLY A 243 -10.91 -2.01 -2.23
CA GLY A 243 -10.54 -2.51 -3.56
C GLY A 243 -9.49 -1.69 -4.31
N VAL A 244 -9.01 -0.58 -3.74
CA VAL A 244 -8.05 0.35 -4.35
C VAL A 244 -6.67 0.22 -3.71
N VAL A 245 -5.61 0.52 -4.48
CA VAL A 245 -4.23 0.57 -3.99
C VAL A 245 -4.10 1.41 -2.72
N GLY A 246 -3.26 0.97 -1.78
CA GLY A 246 -3.10 1.59 -0.46
C GLY A 246 -2.72 3.07 -0.50
N ALA A 247 -2.11 3.55 -1.59
CA ALA A 247 -1.75 4.96 -1.78
C ALA A 247 -2.96 5.92 -1.81
N ARG A 248 -4.19 5.42 -2.05
CA ARG A 248 -5.41 6.25 -2.04
C ARG A 248 -6.14 6.22 -0.70
N ASN A 249 -5.66 5.43 0.25
CA ASN A 249 -6.22 5.31 1.59
C ASN A 249 -5.48 6.30 2.52
N ILE A 250 -5.68 7.61 2.30
CA ILE A 250 -4.93 8.68 2.97
C ILE A 250 -5.11 8.60 4.48
N LYS A 251 -3.99 8.64 5.20
CA LYS A 251 -3.93 8.60 6.68
C LYS A 251 -3.89 10.02 7.23
N TRP A 252 -4.22 10.16 8.51
CA TRP A 252 -4.16 11.46 9.22
C TRP A 252 -4.94 12.53 8.46
N LEU A 253 -6.18 12.21 8.08
CA LEU A 253 -6.92 12.99 7.10
C LEU A 253 -7.19 14.40 7.63
N ALA A 254 -6.74 15.41 6.89
CA ALA A 254 -6.88 16.83 7.22
C ALA A 254 -7.92 17.53 6.35
N LYS A 255 -7.95 17.19 5.05
CA LYS A 255 -8.81 17.88 4.07
C LYS A 255 -9.36 16.94 3.00
N ILE A 256 -10.61 17.19 2.62
CA ILE A 256 -11.32 16.58 1.50
C ILE A 256 -11.68 17.68 0.52
N VAL A 257 -11.31 17.54 -0.75
CA VAL A 257 -11.60 18.54 -1.79
C VAL A 257 -12.36 17.90 -2.94
N ILE A 258 -13.54 18.42 -3.25
CA ILE A 258 -14.27 18.09 -4.46
C ILE A 258 -13.70 18.94 -5.59
N SER A 259 -13.23 18.32 -6.67
CA SER A 259 -12.54 19.02 -7.76
C SER A 259 -12.80 18.38 -9.12
N ASN A 260 -12.63 19.17 -10.18
CA ASN A 260 -12.63 18.66 -11.56
C ASN A 260 -11.28 18.02 -11.96
N GLU A 261 -10.26 18.16 -11.13
CA GLU A 261 -8.91 17.66 -11.39
C GLU A 261 -8.51 16.56 -10.39
N GLU A 262 -7.66 15.63 -10.83
CA GLU A 262 -6.95 14.75 -9.90
C GLU A 262 -6.12 15.59 -8.91
N SER A 263 -5.88 15.04 -7.71
CA SER A 263 -4.97 15.64 -6.73
C SER A 263 -3.65 16.05 -7.38
N ARG A 264 -3.16 17.24 -7.01
CA ARG A 264 -1.88 17.77 -7.48
C ARG A 264 -0.67 17.14 -6.78
N SER A 265 -0.90 16.28 -5.79
CA SER A 265 0.17 15.61 -5.05
C SER A 265 1.09 14.83 -5.99
N GLN A 266 2.40 14.86 -5.69
CA GLN A 266 3.41 14.04 -6.37
C GLN A 266 3.04 12.55 -6.33
N PHE A 267 2.36 12.09 -5.28
CA PHE A 267 1.95 10.70 -5.13
C PHE A 267 0.70 10.32 -5.95
N GLN A 268 0.02 11.28 -6.56
CA GLN A 268 -1.04 11.05 -7.54
C GLN A 268 -0.51 11.19 -8.98
N ARG A 269 0.21 12.29 -9.26
CA ARG A 269 0.59 12.65 -10.63
C ARG A 269 1.97 12.13 -11.05
N GLY A 270 2.93 12.05 -10.14
CA GLY A 270 4.34 11.69 -10.40
C GLY A 270 4.80 10.36 -9.78
N ASP A 271 3.88 9.55 -9.24
CA ASP A 271 4.15 8.23 -8.68
C ASP A 271 2.91 7.32 -8.79
N TYR A 272 3.04 6.05 -8.41
CA TYR A 272 1.96 5.06 -8.39
C TYR A 272 1.28 4.91 -9.76
N LYS A 273 2.09 4.70 -10.80
CA LYS A 273 1.70 4.47 -12.19
C LYS A 273 2.48 3.29 -12.77
N GLY A 274 1.83 2.50 -13.64
CA GLY A 274 2.47 1.40 -14.37
C GLY A 274 2.99 1.86 -15.72
N PHE A 275 4.12 1.32 -16.18
CA PHE A 275 4.73 1.68 -17.46
C PHE A 275 5.15 0.42 -18.22
N SER A 276 5.33 0.56 -19.53
CA SER A 276 5.92 -0.50 -20.36
C SER A 276 7.32 -0.88 -19.84
N PRO A 277 7.72 -2.16 -19.93
CA PRO A 277 9.08 -2.59 -19.56
C PRO A 277 10.22 -1.89 -20.30
N SER A 278 9.93 -1.26 -21.45
CA SER A 278 10.90 -0.50 -22.22
C SER A 278 11.14 0.94 -21.72
N VAL A 279 10.36 1.41 -20.74
CA VAL A 279 10.52 2.76 -20.17
C VAL A 279 11.56 2.74 -19.05
N ASP A 280 12.49 3.70 -19.08
CA ASP A 280 13.49 3.93 -18.04
C ASP A 280 13.44 5.39 -17.55
N TRP A 281 14.30 5.76 -16.58
CA TRP A 281 14.24 7.07 -15.91
C TRP A 281 14.44 8.28 -16.82
N ASP A 282 15.16 8.11 -17.92
CA ASP A 282 15.43 9.14 -18.93
C ASP A 282 14.27 9.35 -19.92
N THR A 283 13.37 8.37 -20.00
CA THR A 283 12.27 8.31 -20.98
C THR A 283 10.87 8.32 -20.34
N VAL A 284 10.79 8.21 -19.02
CA VAL A 284 9.51 8.18 -18.30
C VAL A 284 8.74 9.49 -18.44
N ASP A 285 7.47 9.35 -18.80
CA ASP A 285 6.52 10.46 -18.85
C ASP A 285 5.26 10.06 -18.08
N PHE A 286 5.12 10.59 -16.86
CA PHE A 286 4.01 10.25 -15.97
C PHE A 286 2.65 10.73 -16.48
N SER A 287 2.58 11.63 -17.47
CA SER A 287 1.31 12.04 -18.07
C SER A 287 0.70 10.96 -18.97
N LYS A 288 1.51 10.01 -19.44
CA LYS A 288 1.10 8.94 -20.37
C LYS A 288 0.54 7.68 -19.71
N SER A 289 0.47 7.67 -18.39
CA SER A 289 -0.05 6.52 -17.63
C SER A 289 -1.09 7.01 -16.61
N PRO A 290 -2.19 6.26 -16.40
CA PRO A 290 -3.16 6.60 -15.38
C PRO A 290 -2.61 6.31 -13.98
N ALA A 291 -3.09 7.06 -12.98
CA ALA A 291 -2.85 6.74 -11.58
C ALA A 291 -3.45 5.36 -11.25
N ILE A 292 -2.70 4.53 -10.53
CA ILE A 292 -3.21 3.23 -10.08
C ILE A 292 -4.38 3.47 -9.11
N LEU A 293 -5.49 2.79 -9.40
CA LEU A 293 -6.67 2.67 -8.54
C LEU A 293 -6.85 1.20 -8.15
N ASP A 294 -7.71 0.48 -8.86
CA ASP A 294 -7.90 -0.95 -8.65
C ASP A 294 -6.63 -1.72 -9.03
N MET A 295 -6.21 -2.62 -8.15
CA MET A 295 -5.03 -3.47 -8.37
C MET A 295 -5.42 -4.75 -9.12
N PRO A 296 -4.52 -5.32 -9.95
CA PRO A 296 -4.78 -6.59 -10.61
C PRO A 296 -4.82 -7.74 -9.60
N VAL A 297 -5.41 -8.87 -10.01
CA VAL A 297 -5.34 -10.11 -9.24
C VAL A 297 -3.90 -10.48 -8.90
N THR A 298 -3.66 -10.87 -7.66
CA THR A 298 -2.36 -11.30 -7.14
C THR A 298 -2.54 -12.40 -6.10
N SER A 299 -1.48 -13.17 -5.90
CA SER A 299 -1.38 -14.19 -4.85
C SER A 299 0.06 -14.36 -4.40
N ALA A 300 0.24 -14.86 -3.18
CA ALA A 300 1.55 -15.16 -2.62
C ALA A 300 1.48 -16.35 -1.66
N ILE A 301 2.60 -17.06 -1.56
CA ILE A 301 2.84 -18.15 -0.62
C ILE A 301 3.40 -17.52 0.65
N CYS A 302 2.71 -17.73 1.77
CA CYS A 302 3.13 -17.31 3.11
C CYS A 302 3.98 -18.39 3.78
N THR A 303 3.56 -19.65 3.64
CA THR A 303 4.28 -20.83 4.09
C THR A 303 4.19 -21.91 3.02
N PRO A 304 5.27 -22.63 2.72
CA PRO A 304 6.60 -22.52 3.31
C PRO A 304 7.38 -21.26 2.88
N THR A 305 8.48 -20.99 3.56
CA THR A 305 9.41 -19.89 3.24
C THR A 305 10.56 -20.35 2.32
N PRO A 306 11.20 -19.43 1.58
CA PRO A 306 12.32 -19.80 0.71
C PRO A 306 13.45 -20.54 1.45
N GLY A 307 13.82 -21.72 0.94
CA GLY A 307 14.88 -22.56 1.49
C GLY A 307 14.47 -23.41 2.70
N GLU A 308 13.21 -23.34 3.13
CA GLU A 308 12.68 -24.14 4.23
C GLU A 308 12.79 -25.64 3.92
N VAL A 309 13.13 -26.42 4.96
CA VAL A 309 13.22 -27.87 4.87
C VAL A 309 11.89 -28.47 5.30
N ILE A 310 11.15 -29.02 4.36
CA ILE A 310 9.82 -29.59 4.57
C ILE A 310 9.93 -31.09 4.81
N GLN A 311 9.34 -31.53 5.91
CA GLN A 311 9.06 -32.93 6.14
C GLN A 311 7.72 -33.25 5.47
N LEU A 312 7.75 -34.18 4.52
CA LEU A 312 6.54 -34.58 3.81
C LEU A 312 5.57 -35.27 4.75
N LYS A 313 4.29 -35.00 4.54
CA LYS A 313 3.19 -35.76 5.13
C LYS A 313 2.45 -36.44 3.98
N ASP A 314 2.44 -37.76 3.96
CA ASP A 314 1.77 -38.57 2.93
C ASP A 314 2.19 -38.20 1.49
N GLY A 315 3.47 -37.85 1.29
CA GLY A 315 4.00 -37.44 -0.02
C GLY A 315 3.54 -36.05 -0.49
N LYS A 316 3.01 -35.21 0.39
CA LYS A 316 2.52 -33.87 0.06
C LYS A 316 3.25 -32.77 0.81
N ILE A 317 3.30 -31.60 0.19
CA ILE A 317 3.77 -30.34 0.78
C ILE A 317 2.56 -29.52 1.20
N PRO A 318 2.42 -29.17 2.49
CA PRO A 318 1.44 -28.19 2.94
C PRO A 318 1.87 -26.79 2.54
N VAL A 319 0.97 -26.04 1.90
CA VAL A 319 1.21 -24.67 1.44
C VAL A 319 0.05 -23.80 1.89
N LYS A 320 0.33 -22.59 2.40
CA LYS A 320 -0.66 -21.57 2.72
C LYS A 320 -0.26 -20.22 2.14
N GLY A 321 -1.27 -19.39 1.88
CA GLY A 321 -1.03 -18.05 1.37
C GLY A 321 -2.28 -17.19 1.34
N TYR A 322 -2.16 -16.07 0.63
CA TYR A 322 -3.28 -15.19 0.33
C TYR A 322 -3.43 -14.99 -1.18
N ALA A 323 -4.62 -14.59 -1.60
CA ALA A 323 -4.92 -14.04 -2.92
C ALA A 323 -5.85 -12.83 -2.76
N TRP A 324 -5.78 -11.89 -3.69
CA TRP A 324 -6.61 -10.69 -3.67
C TRP A 324 -6.71 -10.08 -5.07
N SER A 325 -7.84 -9.47 -5.39
CA SER A 325 -8.04 -8.69 -6.61
C SER A 325 -8.73 -7.37 -6.24
N GLY A 326 -8.34 -6.28 -6.90
CA GLY A 326 -8.92 -4.95 -6.69
C GLY A 326 -10.35 -4.86 -7.23
N GLY A 327 -11.00 -3.70 -7.04
CA GLY A 327 -12.31 -3.43 -7.61
C GLY A 327 -13.45 -4.36 -7.13
N GLY A 328 -13.26 -5.05 -6.00
CA GLY A 328 -14.30 -5.87 -5.37
C GLY A 328 -14.49 -7.23 -6.03
N LYS A 329 -13.50 -7.68 -6.81
CA LYS A 329 -13.54 -8.94 -7.57
C LYS A 329 -13.19 -10.12 -6.66
N LYS A 330 -14.12 -11.06 -6.53
CA LYS A 330 -13.91 -12.30 -5.78
C LYS A 330 -12.78 -13.14 -6.37
N ILE A 331 -11.97 -13.78 -5.53
CA ILE A 331 -11.08 -14.86 -5.98
C ILE A 331 -11.93 -16.14 -6.15
N ILE A 332 -11.92 -16.70 -7.36
CA ILE A 332 -12.73 -17.89 -7.68
C ILE A 332 -11.90 -19.16 -7.74
N ARG A 333 -10.58 -19.04 -7.94
CA ARG A 333 -9.68 -20.20 -7.99
C ARG A 333 -8.25 -19.81 -7.68
N ILE A 334 -7.52 -20.74 -7.05
CA ILE A 334 -6.08 -20.64 -6.79
C ILE A 334 -5.45 -21.95 -7.23
N ASP A 335 -4.49 -21.86 -8.13
CA ASP A 335 -3.81 -22.99 -8.75
C ASP A 335 -2.33 -23.01 -8.33
N LEU A 336 -1.83 -24.19 -7.98
CA LEU A 336 -0.45 -24.42 -7.56
C LEU A 336 0.23 -25.50 -8.40
N THR A 337 1.54 -25.40 -8.55
CA THR A 337 2.37 -26.38 -9.27
C THR A 337 3.72 -26.56 -8.58
N VAL A 338 4.30 -27.76 -8.74
CA VAL A 338 5.66 -28.14 -8.29
C VAL A 338 6.52 -28.67 -9.45
N ASP A 339 6.01 -28.60 -10.68
CA ASP A 339 6.64 -29.15 -11.89
C ASP A 339 6.72 -28.14 -13.03
N GLN A 340 6.77 -26.85 -12.67
CA GLN A 340 6.85 -25.72 -13.60
C GLN A 340 5.66 -25.64 -14.57
N GLY A 341 4.47 -26.04 -14.10
CA GLY A 341 3.20 -25.81 -14.78
C GLY A 341 2.79 -26.93 -15.71
N LYS A 342 3.46 -28.10 -15.66
CA LYS A 342 3.01 -29.30 -16.38
C LYS A 342 1.73 -29.85 -15.76
N THR A 343 1.61 -29.78 -14.43
CA THR A 343 0.40 -30.12 -13.69
C THR A 343 0.04 -29.01 -12.70
N TRP A 344 -1.26 -28.84 -12.47
CA TRP A 344 -1.79 -27.82 -11.56
C TRP A 344 -2.77 -28.44 -10.59
N HIS A 345 -2.69 -28.03 -9.33
CA HIS A 345 -3.56 -28.45 -8.25
C HIS A 345 -4.33 -27.25 -7.71
N VAL A 346 -5.65 -27.39 -7.58
CA VAL A 346 -6.49 -26.35 -7.01
C VAL A 346 -6.35 -26.38 -5.49
N ALA A 347 -6.25 -25.20 -4.86
CA ALA A 347 -6.20 -25.08 -3.40
C ALA A 347 -7.40 -25.77 -2.74
N ASN A 348 -7.15 -26.49 -1.65
CA ASN A 348 -8.16 -27.32 -0.98
C ASN A 348 -9.17 -26.49 -0.18
N GLN A 349 -8.73 -25.35 0.36
CA GLN A 349 -9.55 -24.48 1.20
C GLN A 349 -9.33 -23.03 0.82
N LEU A 350 -10.43 -22.28 0.72
CA LEU A 350 -10.48 -20.83 0.60
C LEU A 350 -11.23 -20.29 1.82
N ILE A 351 -10.70 -19.23 2.44
CA ILE A 351 -11.31 -18.53 3.57
C ILE A 351 -11.51 -17.08 3.13
N ASP A 352 -12.78 -16.70 2.99
CA ASP A 352 -13.25 -15.39 2.54
C ASP A 352 -14.09 -14.70 3.64
N ASP A 353 -14.45 -13.43 3.42
CA ASP A 353 -15.54 -12.80 4.17
C ASP A 353 -16.88 -13.35 3.66
N GLU A 354 -17.59 -14.08 4.50
CA GLU A 354 -18.85 -14.75 4.17
C GLU A 354 -20.05 -13.80 4.07
N ASN A 355 -19.94 -12.58 4.60
CA ASN A 355 -21.06 -11.64 4.70
C ASN A 355 -21.08 -10.58 3.57
N VAL A 356 -20.19 -10.70 2.59
CA VAL A 356 -20.06 -9.72 1.50
C VAL A 356 -21.15 -9.91 0.45
N LYS A 357 -21.55 -8.78 -0.15
CA LYS A 357 -22.44 -8.76 -1.32
C LYS A 357 -21.62 -8.92 -2.59
N GLU A 358 -22.26 -9.43 -3.64
CA GLU A 358 -21.64 -9.56 -4.96
C GLU A 358 -21.03 -8.24 -5.44
N GLY A 359 -19.84 -8.30 -6.04
CA GLY A 359 -19.07 -7.13 -6.48
C GLY A 359 -18.44 -6.30 -5.35
N ARG A 360 -18.46 -6.78 -4.10
CA ARG A 360 -17.94 -6.08 -2.91
C ARG A 360 -16.96 -6.96 -2.11
N HIS A 361 -16.19 -7.79 -2.81
CA HIS A 361 -15.17 -8.65 -2.22
C HIS A 361 -13.89 -7.85 -1.97
N TRP A 362 -13.88 -7.07 -0.89
CA TRP A 362 -12.77 -6.16 -0.58
C TRP A 362 -11.63 -6.81 0.20
N SER A 363 -11.95 -7.81 1.01
CA SER A 363 -10.97 -8.61 1.75
C SER A 363 -10.17 -9.53 0.84
N TRP A 364 -9.00 -9.93 1.32
CA TRP A 364 -8.26 -11.03 0.71
C TRP A 364 -9.00 -12.37 0.88
N THR A 365 -8.54 -13.36 0.12
CA THR A 365 -8.86 -14.77 0.31
C THR A 365 -7.63 -15.44 0.89
N LEU A 366 -7.72 -15.99 2.11
CA LEU A 366 -6.69 -16.89 2.61
C LEU A 366 -6.91 -18.28 2.03
N TRP A 367 -5.84 -19.01 1.77
CA TRP A 367 -5.94 -20.33 1.17
C TRP A 367 -4.93 -21.32 1.74
N SER A 368 -5.28 -22.59 1.66
CA SER A 368 -4.39 -23.71 1.96
C SER A 368 -4.50 -24.82 0.92
N ALA A 369 -3.39 -25.50 0.68
CA ALA A 369 -3.30 -26.60 -0.27
C ALA A 369 -2.31 -27.67 0.23
N GLU A 370 -2.57 -28.93 -0.12
CA GLU A 370 -1.60 -30.02 0.00
C GLU A 370 -1.18 -30.50 -1.39
N ILE A 371 0.03 -30.14 -1.81
CA ILE A 371 0.50 -30.43 -3.17
C ILE A 371 1.26 -31.77 -3.18
N PRO A 372 0.82 -32.77 -3.95
CA PRO A 372 1.56 -34.02 -4.06
C PRO A 372 2.91 -33.77 -4.75
N ILE A 373 3.96 -34.43 -4.27
CA ILE A 373 5.25 -34.43 -4.92
C ILE A 373 5.71 -35.84 -5.24
N ASP A 374 6.51 -35.95 -6.29
CA ASP A 374 7.30 -37.14 -6.54
C ASP A 374 8.46 -37.19 -5.54
N VAL A 375 8.54 -38.28 -4.77
CA VAL A 375 9.45 -38.47 -3.62
C VAL A 375 10.94 -38.46 -4.01
N ASP A 376 11.24 -38.53 -5.31
CA ASP A 376 12.60 -38.54 -5.82
C ASP A 376 13.28 -37.17 -5.85
N LYS A 377 12.53 -36.06 -5.66
CA LYS A 377 13.10 -34.70 -5.64
C LYS A 377 13.55 -34.28 -4.24
N ASN A 378 14.79 -33.79 -4.12
CA ASN A 378 15.34 -33.21 -2.89
C ASN A 378 15.05 -31.70 -2.74
N GLU A 379 14.66 -31.04 -3.83
CA GLU A 379 14.29 -29.63 -3.87
C GLU A 379 13.17 -29.44 -4.91
N VAL A 380 12.21 -28.59 -4.60
CA VAL A 380 11.10 -28.25 -5.49
C VAL A 380 10.82 -26.76 -5.45
N GLU A 381 10.39 -26.21 -6.57
CA GLU A 381 9.91 -24.84 -6.66
C GLU A 381 8.37 -24.89 -6.71
N VAL A 382 7.73 -24.32 -5.70
CA VAL A 382 6.26 -24.21 -5.62
C VAL A 382 5.84 -22.90 -6.26
N TRP A 383 4.96 -22.94 -7.27
CA TRP A 383 4.37 -21.74 -7.85
C TRP A 383 2.90 -21.61 -7.43
N VAL A 384 2.41 -20.37 -7.36
CA VAL A 384 0.99 -20.08 -7.17
C VAL A 384 0.49 -19.00 -8.12
N LYS A 385 -0.76 -19.16 -8.58
CA LYS A 385 -1.52 -18.15 -9.31
C LYS A 385 -2.99 -18.16 -8.89
N ALA A 386 -3.63 -16.99 -8.90
CA ALA A 386 -5.05 -16.84 -8.64
C ALA A 386 -5.83 -16.42 -9.89
N VAL A 387 -7.14 -16.65 -9.85
CA VAL A 387 -8.12 -16.24 -10.85
C VAL A 387 -9.23 -15.47 -10.14
N ASP A 388 -9.59 -14.29 -10.64
CA ASP A 388 -10.70 -13.50 -10.10
C ASP A 388 -12.04 -13.78 -10.82
N ALA A 389 -13.13 -13.21 -10.31
CA ALA A 389 -14.48 -13.38 -10.85
C ALA A 389 -14.67 -12.83 -12.27
N SER A 390 -13.74 -12.01 -12.77
CA SER A 390 -13.71 -11.57 -14.18
C SER A 390 -12.77 -12.42 -15.03
N TYR A 391 -12.28 -13.54 -14.48
CA TYR A 391 -11.28 -14.43 -15.09
C TYR A 391 -9.96 -13.74 -15.44
N ASN A 392 -9.64 -12.61 -14.80
CA ASN A 392 -8.27 -12.11 -14.87
C ASN A 392 -7.34 -13.11 -14.20
N VAL A 393 -6.12 -13.22 -14.74
CA VAL A 393 -5.09 -14.12 -14.26
C VAL A 393 -3.77 -13.38 -14.08
N GLN A 394 -2.87 -14.00 -13.33
CA GLN A 394 -1.50 -13.51 -13.15
C GLN A 394 -0.62 -13.87 -14.35
N PRO A 395 0.34 -13.01 -14.74
CA PRO A 395 1.40 -13.37 -15.68
C PRO A 395 2.40 -14.34 -15.05
N GLU A 396 3.11 -15.10 -15.88
CA GLU A 396 4.03 -16.14 -15.38
C GLU A 396 5.31 -15.56 -14.77
N SER A 397 5.86 -14.48 -15.35
CA SER A 397 7.14 -13.89 -14.94
C SER A 397 7.07 -12.37 -14.91
N PHE A 398 8.03 -11.74 -14.22
CA PHE A 398 8.18 -10.30 -14.18
C PHE A 398 8.81 -9.70 -15.44
N GLU A 399 9.44 -10.49 -16.32
CA GLU A 399 10.18 -9.99 -17.49
C GLU A 399 9.31 -9.09 -18.38
N ASN A 400 8.06 -9.50 -18.61
CA ASN A 400 7.13 -8.78 -19.50
C ASN A 400 6.24 -7.75 -18.78
N ILE A 401 6.36 -7.63 -17.45
CA ILE A 401 5.60 -6.67 -16.64
C ILE A 401 6.50 -5.80 -15.75
N TRP A 402 7.83 -5.87 -15.95
CA TRP A 402 8.78 -5.04 -15.26
C TRP A 402 8.47 -3.58 -15.52
N ASN A 403 8.63 -2.72 -14.51
CA ASN A 403 8.53 -1.28 -14.67
C ASN A 403 9.48 -0.59 -13.70
N LEU A 404 9.99 0.58 -14.09
CA LEU A 404 11.04 1.31 -13.36
C LEU A 404 10.74 1.64 -11.88
N ARG A 405 9.46 1.62 -11.45
CA ARG A 405 9.04 1.88 -10.06
C ARG A 405 8.85 0.60 -9.23
N GLY A 406 8.86 -0.58 -9.85
CA GLY A 406 8.58 -1.83 -9.15
C GLY A 406 7.18 -1.86 -8.55
N LEU A 407 6.18 -1.45 -9.32
CA LEU A 407 4.77 -1.45 -8.92
C LEU A 407 4.01 -2.57 -9.63
N LEU A 408 2.81 -2.88 -9.17
CA LEU A 408 1.91 -3.87 -9.80
C LEU A 408 2.58 -5.25 -9.91
N CYS A 409 3.33 -5.66 -8.89
CA CYS A 409 4.07 -6.92 -8.91
C CYS A 409 3.12 -8.11 -8.71
N ASN A 410 2.57 -8.64 -9.81
CA ASN A 410 1.54 -9.69 -9.77
C ASN A 410 1.91 -10.96 -10.56
N ALA A 411 3.16 -11.17 -10.95
CA ALA A 411 3.57 -12.45 -11.55
C ALA A 411 3.38 -13.63 -10.57
N TYR A 412 3.44 -14.88 -11.06
CA TYR A 412 3.37 -16.06 -10.21
C TYR A 412 4.39 -15.97 -9.09
N HIS A 413 3.95 -16.15 -7.84
CA HIS A 413 4.88 -16.22 -6.72
C HIS A 413 5.51 -17.60 -6.69
N ARG A 414 6.83 -17.66 -6.52
CA ARG A 414 7.62 -18.89 -6.57
C ARG A 414 8.45 -19.04 -5.31
N VAL A 415 8.41 -20.22 -4.70
CA VAL A 415 9.15 -20.53 -3.48
C VAL A 415 9.91 -21.84 -3.66
N ASN A 416 11.23 -21.77 -3.58
CA ASN A 416 12.10 -22.95 -3.53
C ASN A 416 12.09 -23.52 -2.12
N VAL A 417 11.87 -24.83 -1.99
CA VAL A 417 11.92 -25.56 -0.72
C VAL A 417 12.70 -26.86 -0.84
N LYS A 418 13.31 -27.28 0.27
CA LYS A 418 14.08 -28.51 0.37
C LYS A 418 13.21 -29.61 0.97
N ILE A 419 13.34 -30.82 0.46
CA ILE A 419 12.56 -31.97 0.90
C ILE A 419 13.44 -32.84 1.78
N LYS A 420 12.98 -33.08 3.02
CA LYS A 420 13.59 -34.06 3.91
C LYS A 420 12.87 -35.39 3.76
N LYS A 421 13.62 -36.40 3.32
CA LYS A 421 13.17 -37.79 3.20
C LYS A 421 13.00 -38.44 4.57
#